data_AF-A0A6P0T1S3-F1
#
_entry.id   AF-A0A6P0T1S3-F1
#
_cell.length_a   1.000
_cell.length_b   1.000
_cell.length_c   1.000
_cell.angle_alpha   90.00
_cell.angle_beta   90.00
_cell.angle_gamma   90.00
#
_symmetry.space_group_name_H-M   'P 1'
#
loop_
_entity.id
_entity.type
_entity.pdbx_description
1 polymer ?
#
loop_
_entity_poly.entity_id
_entity_poly.type
_entity_poly.pdbx_seq_one_letter_code
_entity_poly.pdbx_strand_id
1 'polypeptide(L)'
;MTFHSQLDSQTEIAKESITTSSAISQAQNKDNQKSTNTTLRSLAKERGISIGTAVQVKPLREDDTYQEVLAREFNLVTPENTMKFGRLHPKRDRYNFTNSSTIVNFAQANQMQVYGHTLVWHNNLPDWLKEKEWSRQELIDILREHIYTVVSRFRGQIVVWDVVNEAIANNGSLRKTIWLQGIGPEYIEMAFRWAHEADPQATLFYNDHEAEELGKKSDAIYALVK
;
A
#
# COMPACT_ATOMS: atom_id res chain seq x y z
N MET A 1 58.16 3.79 -56.40
CA MET A 1 57.00 2.90 -56.23
C MET A 1 56.48 3.11 -54.81
N THR A 2 55.87 4.27 -54.52
CA THR A 2 55.49 4.67 -53.14
C THR A 2 54.62 5.93 -53.18
N PHE A 3 53.41 5.82 -53.72
CA PHE A 3 52.39 6.89 -53.58
C PHE A 3 50.95 6.36 -53.40
N HIS A 4 50.75 5.03 -53.45
CA HIS A 4 49.43 4.42 -53.25
C HIS A 4 49.13 4.05 -51.79
N SER A 5 50.11 3.94 -50.90
CA SER A 5 49.88 3.42 -49.54
C SER A 5 49.44 4.46 -48.50
N GLN A 6 49.54 5.76 -48.79
CA GLN A 6 49.19 6.82 -47.82
C GLN A 6 47.71 7.25 -47.89
N LEU A 7 47.06 7.13 -49.05
CA LEU A 7 45.65 7.51 -49.23
C LEU A 7 44.68 6.46 -48.64
N ASP A 8 45.03 5.18 -48.73
CA ASP A 8 44.22 4.10 -48.14
C ASP A 8 44.22 4.17 -46.61
N SER A 9 45.37 4.47 -45.99
CA SER A 9 45.51 4.63 -44.54
C SER A 9 44.64 5.75 -43.96
N GLN A 10 44.58 6.92 -44.61
CA GLN A 10 43.75 8.02 -44.12
C GLN A 10 42.25 7.76 -44.28
N THR A 11 41.87 7.01 -45.32
CA THR A 11 40.48 6.63 -45.56
C THR A 11 39.99 5.60 -44.53
N GLU A 12 40.86 4.71 -44.09
CA GLU A 12 40.57 3.70 -43.07
C GLU A 12 40.44 4.32 -41.67
N ILE A 13 41.36 5.23 -41.30
CA ILE A 13 41.30 5.99 -40.03
C ILE A 13 40.03 6.84 -39.94
N ALA A 14 39.62 7.46 -41.05
CA ALA A 14 38.38 8.24 -41.10
C ALA A 14 37.13 7.36 -40.91
N LYS A 15 37.08 6.17 -41.54
CA LYS A 15 35.97 5.22 -41.37
C LYS A 15 35.90 4.67 -39.94
N GLU A 16 37.03 4.38 -39.32
CA GLU A 16 37.11 3.86 -37.95
C GLU A 16 36.68 4.93 -36.92
N SER A 17 37.07 6.19 -37.15
CA SER A 17 36.67 7.35 -36.33
C SER A 17 35.18 7.68 -36.42
N ILE A 18 34.58 7.54 -37.62
CA ILE A 18 33.12 7.72 -37.82
C ILE A 18 32.34 6.58 -37.16
N THR A 19 32.85 5.34 -37.24
CA THR A 19 32.20 4.15 -36.66
C THR A 19 32.21 4.20 -35.12
N THR A 20 33.34 4.61 -34.53
CA THR A 20 33.46 4.80 -33.08
C THR A 20 32.59 5.96 -32.58
N SER A 21 32.52 7.09 -33.29
CA SER A 21 31.65 8.21 -32.93
C SER A 21 30.15 7.85 -32.96
N SER A 22 29.72 7.07 -33.97
CA SER A 22 28.35 6.57 -34.09
C SER A 22 27.99 5.58 -32.97
N ALA A 23 28.89 4.67 -32.61
CA ALA A 23 28.68 3.72 -31.51
C ALA A 23 28.58 4.41 -30.14
N ILE A 24 29.40 5.44 -29.90
CA ILE A 24 29.35 6.26 -28.68
C ILE A 24 28.03 7.04 -28.61
N SER A 25 27.58 7.63 -29.72
CA SER A 25 26.30 8.34 -29.79
C SER A 25 25.09 7.42 -29.56
N GLN A 26 25.12 6.19 -30.08
CA GLN A 26 24.07 5.19 -29.85
C GLN A 26 24.06 4.66 -28.41
N ALA A 27 25.23 4.48 -27.80
CA ALA A 27 25.33 4.10 -26.38
C ALA A 27 24.83 5.21 -25.45
N GLN A 28 25.22 6.47 -25.72
CA GLN A 28 24.75 7.62 -24.96
C GLN A 28 23.25 7.87 -25.11
N ASN A 29 22.68 7.65 -26.30
CA ASN A 29 21.23 7.71 -26.50
C ASN A 29 20.47 6.57 -25.81
N LYS A 30 21.05 5.36 -25.76
CA LYS A 30 20.46 4.24 -24.99
C LYS A 30 20.53 4.48 -23.49
N ASP A 31 21.62 5.01 -22.96
CA ASP A 31 21.75 5.33 -21.54
C ASP A 31 20.87 6.51 -21.12
N ASN A 32 20.71 7.54 -21.97
CA ASN A 32 19.77 8.64 -21.73
C ASN A 32 18.30 8.22 -21.88
N GLN A 33 17.96 7.30 -22.79
CA GLN A 33 16.61 6.73 -22.86
C GLN A 33 16.33 5.74 -21.73
N LYS A 34 17.37 5.07 -21.19
CA LYS A 34 17.24 4.19 -20.02
C LYS A 34 17.06 5.00 -18.74
N SER A 35 17.75 6.14 -18.60
CA SER A 35 17.62 7.01 -17.41
C SER A 35 16.29 7.74 -17.32
N THR A 36 15.68 8.11 -18.45
CA THR A 36 14.35 8.76 -18.51
C THR A 36 13.17 7.80 -18.40
N ASN A 37 13.39 6.48 -18.59
CA ASN A 37 12.37 5.44 -18.48
C ASN A 37 12.50 4.56 -17.22
N THR A 38 13.51 4.80 -16.37
CA THR A 38 13.64 4.05 -15.12
C THR A 38 12.75 4.68 -14.06
N THR A 39 11.76 3.91 -13.59
CA THR A 39 10.82 4.32 -12.53
C THR A 39 11.06 3.52 -11.26
N LEU A 40 10.57 4.01 -10.13
CA LEU A 40 10.61 3.25 -8.88
C LEU A 40 9.89 1.90 -9.02
N ARG A 41 8.70 1.88 -9.63
CA ARG A 41 7.92 0.64 -9.84
C ARG A 41 8.56 -0.34 -10.80
N SER A 42 9.32 0.11 -11.81
CA SER A 42 10.05 -0.80 -12.70
C SER A 42 11.20 -1.50 -11.95
N LEU A 43 11.97 -0.73 -11.17
CA LEU A 43 13.05 -1.29 -10.34
C LEU A 43 12.53 -2.25 -9.27
N ALA A 44 11.41 -1.90 -8.60
CA ALA A 44 10.77 -2.77 -7.61
C ALA A 44 10.32 -4.10 -8.24
N LYS A 45 9.71 -4.04 -9.43
CA LYS A 45 9.27 -5.23 -10.18
C LYS A 45 10.45 -6.14 -10.55
N GLU A 46 11.58 -5.59 -11.00
CA GLU A 46 12.79 -6.37 -11.29
C GLU A 46 13.34 -7.10 -10.06
N ARG A 47 13.07 -6.57 -8.86
CA ARG A 47 13.45 -7.16 -7.58
C ARG A 47 12.37 -8.05 -6.95
N GLY A 48 11.23 -8.22 -7.61
CA GLY A 48 10.12 -9.03 -7.10
C GLY A 48 9.44 -8.44 -5.86
N ILE A 49 9.53 -7.12 -5.65
CA ILE A 49 8.90 -6.41 -4.52
C ILE A 49 7.91 -5.35 -5.01
N SER A 50 6.99 -4.96 -4.14
CA SER A 50 6.13 -3.80 -4.37
C SER A 50 6.77 -2.53 -3.79
N ILE A 51 6.57 -1.41 -4.47
CA ILE A 51 6.87 -0.07 -3.96
C ILE A 51 5.60 0.76 -4.02
N GLY A 52 5.24 1.34 -2.88
CA GLY A 52 3.98 2.04 -2.74
C GLY A 52 4.06 3.29 -1.91
N THR A 53 2.92 3.97 -1.81
CA THR A 53 2.75 5.20 -1.05
C THR A 53 1.34 5.32 -0.50
N ALA A 54 1.17 6.14 0.55
CA ALA A 54 -0.13 6.51 1.07
C ALA A 54 -0.80 7.58 0.20
N VAL A 55 -2.10 7.44 -0.04
CA VAL A 55 -2.86 8.26 -0.99
C VAL A 55 -3.98 9.03 -0.30
N GLN A 56 -4.03 10.34 -0.55
CA GLN A 56 -5.14 11.19 -0.17
C GLN A 56 -6.10 11.39 -1.35
N VAL A 57 -7.40 11.24 -1.10
CA VAL A 57 -8.41 11.32 -2.17
C VAL A 57 -8.58 12.71 -2.77
N LYS A 58 -8.30 13.78 -2.00
CA LYS A 58 -8.45 15.16 -2.47
C LYS A 58 -7.42 15.51 -3.56
N PRO A 59 -6.11 15.45 -3.31
CA PRO A 59 -5.12 15.70 -4.36
C PRO A 59 -5.26 14.71 -5.53
N LEU A 60 -5.64 13.45 -5.27
CA LEU A 60 -5.92 12.49 -6.34
C LEU A 60 -7.00 12.97 -7.34
N ARG A 61 -7.97 13.78 -6.90
CA ARG A 61 -9.05 14.30 -7.76
C ARG A 61 -8.73 15.62 -8.43
N GLU A 62 -7.83 16.40 -7.84
CA GLU A 62 -7.69 17.83 -8.13
C GLU A 62 -6.31 18.19 -8.71
N ASP A 63 -5.33 17.29 -8.63
CA ASP A 63 -3.95 17.53 -9.01
C ASP A 63 -3.47 16.48 -10.03
N ASP A 64 -3.26 16.92 -11.27
CA ASP A 64 -2.76 16.07 -12.35
C ASP A 64 -1.31 15.64 -12.11
N THR A 65 -0.48 16.49 -11.51
CA THR A 65 0.92 16.14 -11.18
C THR A 65 0.94 15.04 -10.12
N TYR A 66 0.05 15.11 -9.14
CA TYR A 66 -0.11 14.05 -8.13
C TYR A 66 -0.49 12.71 -8.79
N GLN A 67 -1.44 12.72 -9.72
CA GLN A 67 -1.86 11.52 -10.46
C GLN A 67 -0.73 10.95 -11.33
N GLU A 68 -0.03 11.81 -12.07
CA GLU A 68 1.07 11.42 -12.96
C GLU A 68 2.23 10.78 -12.18
N VAL A 69 2.68 11.41 -11.09
CA VAL A 69 3.74 10.87 -10.25
C VAL A 69 3.31 9.55 -9.62
N LEU A 70 2.07 9.47 -9.13
CA LEU A 70 1.52 8.25 -8.53
C LEU A 70 1.52 7.10 -9.55
N ALA A 71 0.95 7.33 -10.74
CA ALA A 71 0.86 6.39 -11.86
C ALA A 71 2.23 5.89 -12.32
N ARG A 72 3.18 6.83 -12.46
CA ARG A 72 4.52 6.56 -12.99
C ARG A 72 5.39 5.79 -12.02
N GLU A 73 5.39 6.17 -10.73
CA GLU A 73 6.41 5.69 -9.79
C GLU A 73 5.98 4.49 -8.94
N PHE A 74 4.70 4.29 -8.67
CA PHE A 74 4.25 3.29 -7.69
C PHE A 74 3.46 2.15 -8.31
N ASN A 75 3.56 0.94 -7.73
CA ASN A 75 2.75 -0.22 -8.10
C ASN A 75 1.85 -0.72 -6.96
N LEU A 76 1.85 -0.03 -5.82
CA LEU A 76 0.99 -0.29 -4.67
C LEU A 76 0.54 1.03 -4.04
N VAL A 77 -0.72 1.11 -3.61
CA VAL A 77 -1.24 2.30 -2.90
C VAL A 77 -1.99 1.92 -1.63
N THR A 78 -1.86 2.75 -0.61
CA THR A 78 -2.60 2.63 0.66
C THR A 78 -3.52 3.84 0.83
N PRO A 79 -4.84 3.69 0.89
CA PRO A 79 -5.72 4.83 1.18
C PRO A 79 -5.44 5.39 2.58
N GLU A 80 -4.89 6.61 2.66
CA GLU A 80 -4.32 7.14 3.91
C GLU A 80 -5.36 7.24 5.04
N ASN A 81 -6.59 7.64 4.68
CA ASN A 81 -7.66 7.87 5.64
C ASN A 81 -9.02 7.30 5.23
N THR A 82 -9.28 7.14 3.93
CA THR A 82 -10.64 6.89 3.44
C THR A 82 -11.19 5.51 3.82
N MET A 83 -10.31 4.54 4.09
CA MET A 83 -10.68 3.19 4.53
C MET A 83 -10.71 3.01 6.06
N LYS A 84 -10.49 4.06 6.85
CA LYS A 84 -10.63 3.99 8.32
C LYS A 84 -12.11 3.89 8.70
N PHE A 85 -12.40 3.21 9.82
CA PHE A 85 -13.77 2.91 10.28
C PHE A 85 -14.68 4.15 10.22
N GLY A 86 -14.28 5.26 10.85
CA GLY A 86 -15.09 6.49 10.91
C GLY A 86 -15.35 7.14 9.55
N ARG A 87 -14.52 6.87 8.55
CA ARG A 87 -14.74 7.33 7.16
C ARG A 87 -15.67 6.41 6.38
N LEU A 88 -15.51 5.09 6.55
CA LEU A 88 -16.30 4.08 5.86
C LEU A 88 -17.71 3.94 6.43
N HIS A 89 -17.88 4.08 7.74
CA HIS A 89 -19.14 3.83 8.45
C HIS A 89 -19.55 5.04 9.32
N PRO A 90 -19.78 6.22 8.70
CA PRO A 90 -19.97 7.48 9.44
C PRO A 90 -21.30 7.54 10.22
N LYS A 91 -22.29 6.69 9.90
CA LYS A 91 -23.55 6.54 10.65
C LYS A 91 -23.86 5.06 10.81
N ARG A 92 -24.48 4.65 11.92
CA ARG A 92 -24.75 3.23 12.24
C ARG A 92 -25.43 2.49 11.09
N ASP A 93 -26.36 3.14 10.41
CA ASP A 93 -27.19 2.61 9.32
C ASP A 93 -26.65 2.87 7.91
N ARG A 94 -25.46 3.49 7.77
CA ARG A 94 -24.98 3.95 6.46
C ARG A 94 -23.46 3.90 6.32
N TYR A 95 -23.02 3.15 5.30
CA TYR A 95 -21.64 3.19 4.79
C TYR A 95 -21.44 4.24 3.70
N ASN A 96 -20.20 4.72 3.58
CA ASN A 96 -19.75 5.60 2.50
C ASN A 96 -18.44 5.09 1.90
N PHE A 97 -18.54 4.44 0.74
CA PHE A 97 -17.38 3.90 0.01
C PHE A 97 -16.83 4.83 -1.07
N THR A 98 -17.48 5.97 -1.34
CA THR A 98 -17.20 6.80 -2.52
C THR A 98 -15.72 7.19 -2.63
N ASN A 99 -15.13 7.66 -1.54
CA ASN A 99 -13.74 8.11 -1.54
C ASN A 99 -12.74 6.95 -1.63
N SER A 100 -13.01 5.83 -0.98
CA SER A 100 -12.17 4.63 -1.06
C SER A 100 -12.25 4.00 -2.46
N SER A 101 -13.44 3.92 -3.04
CA SER A 101 -13.63 3.47 -4.42
C SER A 101 -12.93 4.36 -5.44
N THR A 102 -12.85 5.68 -5.22
CA THR A 102 -12.04 6.57 -6.09
C THR A 102 -10.57 6.11 -6.14
N ILE A 103 -9.96 5.83 -4.98
CA ILE A 103 -8.55 5.41 -4.91
C ILE A 103 -8.38 4.00 -5.50
N VAL A 104 -9.27 3.05 -5.18
CA VAL A 104 -9.23 1.68 -5.72
C VAL A 104 -9.36 1.68 -7.25
N ASN A 105 -10.29 2.46 -7.80
CA ASN A 105 -10.48 2.56 -9.25
C ASN A 105 -9.26 3.16 -9.93
N PHE A 106 -8.64 4.19 -9.34
CA PHE A 106 -7.39 4.76 -9.86
C PHE A 106 -6.27 3.73 -9.86
N ALA A 107 -6.12 2.96 -8.77
CA ALA A 107 -5.13 1.91 -8.66
C ALA A 107 -5.30 0.86 -9.76
N GLN A 108 -6.53 0.37 -9.97
CA GLN A 108 -6.85 -0.61 -11.01
C GLN A 108 -6.55 -0.07 -12.41
N ALA A 109 -6.95 1.17 -12.71
CA ALA A 109 -6.69 1.80 -14.01
C ALA A 109 -5.19 1.93 -14.30
N ASN A 110 -4.35 2.06 -13.27
CA ASN A 110 -2.89 2.21 -13.38
C ASN A 110 -2.11 0.94 -13.01
N GLN A 111 -2.78 -0.22 -13.00
CA GLN A 111 -2.18 -1.52 -12.73
C GLN A 111 -1.41 -1.56 -11.39
N MET A 112 -2.01 -0.98 -10.36
CA MET A 112 -1.48 -0.97 -9.00
C MET A 112 -2.28 -1.90 -8.11
N GLN A 113 -1.59 -2.48 -7.14
CA GLN A 113 -2.20 -3.16 -6.01
C GLN A 113 -2.72 -2.16 -4.99
N VAL A 114 -3.69 -2.58 -4.17
CA VAL A 114 -4.19 -1.78 -3.05
C VAL A 114 -3.92 -2.51 -1.74
N TYR A 115 -3.34 -1.78 -0.79
CA TYR A 115 -3.17 -2.17 0.59
C TYR A 115 -4.25 -1.48 1.42
N GLY A 116 -5.17 -2.25 1.99
CA GLY A 116 -6.28 -1.76 2.79
C GLY A 116 -5.83 -1.40 4.21
N HIS A 117 -6.06 -0.16 4.62
CA HIS A 117 -5.70 0.36 5.94
C HIS A 117 -6.87 1.18 6.51
N THR A 118 -7.54 0.75 7.58
CA THR A 118 -7.42 -0.50 8.36
C THR A 118 -8.82 -0.85 8.89
N LEU A 119 -9.08 -2.14 9.16
CA LEU A 119 -10.40 -2.61 9.58
C LEU A 119 -10.68 -2.33 11.07
N VAL A 120 -9.70 -2.56 11.95
CA VAL A 120 -9.85 -2.41 13.40
C VAL A 120 -8.73 -1.54 13.94
N TRP A 121 -9.11 -0.41 14.51
CA TRP A 121 -8.19 0.50 15.17
C TRP A 121 -8.84 1.16 16.39
N HIS A 122 -8.04 1.77 17.24
CA HIS A 122 -8.50 2.53 18.39
C HIS A 122 -8.77 4.01 18.06
N ASN A 123 -8.21 4.48 16.95
CA ASN A 123 -8.36 5.84 16.47
C ASN A 123 -9.29 5.87 15.24
N ASN A 124 -9.79 7.05 14.88
CA ASN A 124 -10.72 7.30 13.79
C ASN A 124 -12.00 6.43 13.86
N LEU A 125 -12.49 6.17 15.08
CA LEU A 125 -13.79 5.53 15.29
C LEU A 125 -14.94 6.50 14.94
N PRO A 126 -16.05 6.00 14.38
CA PRO A 126 -17.21 6.84 14.10
C PRO A 126 -17.85 7.36 15.40
N ASP A 127 -18.48 8.53 15.33
CA ASP A 127 -19.04 9.19 16.51
C ASP A 127 -20.16 8.37 17.16
N TRP A 128 -21.06 7.78 16.36
CA TRP A 128 -22.15 6.92 16.85
C TRP A 128 -21.69 5.73 17.69
N LEU A 129 -20.45 5.25 17.50
CA LEU A 129 -19.91 4.15 18.29
C LEU A 129 -19.51 4.61 19.70
N LYS A 130 -19.15 5.89 19.86
CA LYS A 130 -18.69 6.49 21.13
C LYS A 130 -19.82 7.14 21.94
N GLU A 131 -20.98 7.35 21.34
CA GLU A 131 -22.10 8.09 21.95
C GLU A 131 -22.81 7.33 23.07
N LYS A 132 -22.61 6.02 23.18
CA LYS A 132 -23.19 5.20 24.25
C LYS A 132 -22.33 3.99 24.58
N GLU A 133 -22.62 3.40 25.73
CA GLU A 133 -22.15 2.06 26.07
C GLU A 133 -22.88 1.00 25.25
N TRP A 134 -22.14 -0.04 24.88
CA TRP A 134 -22.64 -1.19 24.14
C TRP A 134 -22.41 -2.45 24.95
N SER A 135 -23.36 -3.38 24.88
CA SER A 135 -23.11 -4.71 25.42
C SER A 135 -22.00 -5.41 24.64
N ARG A 136 -21.37 -6.41 25.27
CA ARG A 136 -20.35 -7.25 24.63
C ARG A 136 -20.85 -7.84 23.30
N GLN A 137 -22.08 -8.35 23.27
CA GLN A 137 -22.65 -8.95 22.07
C GLN A 137 -22.87 -7.91 20.97
N GLU A 138 -23.39 -6.73 21.30
CA GLU A 138 -23.54 -5.65 20.32
C GLU A 138 -22.20 -5.24 19.70
N LEU A 139 -21.12 -5.14 20.49
CA LEU A 139 -19.79 -4.81 19.96
C LEU A 139 -19.23 -5.90 19.05
N ILE A 140 -19.44 -7.17 19.40
CA ILE A 140 -19.09 -8.31 18.53
C ILE A 140 -19.83 -8.20 17.21
N ASP A 141 -21.15 -7.96 17.25
CA ASP A 141 -21.98 -7.88 16.04
C ASP A 141 -21.61 -6.66 15.18
N ILE A 142 -21.35 -5.51 15.79
CA ILE A 142 -20.87 -4.29 15.12
C ILE A 142 -19.55 -4.54 14.41
N LEU A 143 -18.57 -5.12 15.11
CA LEU A 143 -17.23 -5.34 14.57
C LEU A 143 -17.27 -6.36 13.43
N ARG A 144 -18.03 -7.45 13.61
CA ARG A 144 -18.26 -8.47 12.59
C ARG A 144 -18.92 -7.88 11.35
N GLU A 145 -20.01 -7.15 11.52
CA GLU A 145 -20.73 -6.48 10.44
C GLU A 145 -19.80 -5.54 9.67
N HIS A 146 -18.98 -4.76 10.38
CA HIS A 146 -18.01 -3.86 9.78
C HIS A 146 -17.00 -4.59 8.90
N ILE A 147 -16.33 -5.59 9.44
CA ILE A 147 -15.30 -6.35 8.73
C ILE A 147 -15.90 -7.05 7.51
N TYR A 148 -17.03 -7.76 7.67
CA TYR A 148 -17.68 -8.44 6.56
C TYR A 148 -18.12 -7.46 5.47
N THR A 149 -18.73 -6.33 5.84
CA THR A 149 -19.23 -5.36 4.87
C THR A 149 -18.09 -4.73 4.07
N VAL A 150 -17.03 -4.29 4.76
CA VAL A 150 -15.89 -3.61 4.12
C VAL A 150 -15.07 -4.58 3.27
N VAL A 151 -14.70 -5.75 3.82
CA VAL A 151 -13.87 -6.73 3.10
C VAL A 151 -14.65 -7.30 1.91
N SER A 152 -15.94 -7.64 2.07
CA SER A 152 -16.75 -8.14 0.96
C SER A 152 -16.94 -7.08 -0.14
N ARG A 153 -17.06 -5.80 0.24
CA ARG A 153 -17.22 -4.69 -0.72
C ARG A 153 -16.03 -4.58 -1.68
N PHE A 154 -14.82 -4.86 -1.19
CA PHE A 154 -13.58 -4.77 -1.94
C PHE A 154 -12.90 -6.13 -2.19
N ARG A 155 -13.66 -7.22 -2.07
CA ARG A 155 -13.17 -8.58 -2.28
C ARG A 155 -12.47 -8.71 -3.64
N GLY A 156 -11.26 -9.26 -3.64
CA GLY A 156 -10.41 -9.42 -4.83
C GLY A 156 -9.82 -8.12 -5.40
N GLN A 157 -10.09 -6.96 -4.79
CA GLN A 157 -9.54 -5.65 -5.21
C GLN A 157 -8.45 -5.15 -4.27
N ILE A 158 -8.40 -5.70 -3.04
CA ILE A 158 -7.39 -5.41 -2.02
C ILE A 158 -6.55 -6.66 -1.83
N VAL A 159 -5.24 -6.53 -1.99
CA VAL A 159 -4.32 -7.68 -1.88
C VAL A 159 -3.85 -7.93 -0.46
N VAL A 160 -3.83 -6.87 0.37
CA VAL A 160 -3.41 -6.92 1.77
C VAL A 160 -4.35 -6.08 2.63
N TRP A 161 -4.74 -6.57 3.80
CA TRP A 161 -5.45 -5.79 4.81
C TRP A 161 -4.65 -5.68 6.09
N ASP A 162 -4.49 -4.46 6.61
CA ASP A 162 -4.30 -4.25 8.04
C ASP A 162 -5.61 -4.57 8.75
N VAL A 163 -5.71 -5.78 9.28
CA VAL A 163 -6.91 -6.24 9.98
C VAL A 163 -7.01 -5.55 11.33
N VAL A 164 -5.94 -5.62 12.12
CA VAL A 164 -5.85 -4.96 13.42
C VAL A 164 -4.62 -4.07 13.45
N ASN A 165 -4.84 -2.80 13.76
CA ASN A 165 -3.81 -1.78 13.85
C ASN A 165 -3.55 -1.39 15.32
N GLU A 166 -2.28 -1.41 15.73
CA GLU A 166 -1.77 -0.81 16.97
C GLU A 166 -2.48 -1.28 18.25
N ALA A 167 -2.76 -2.58 18.34
CA ALA A 167 -3.42 -3.17 19.51
C ALA A 167 -2.48 -3.33 20.71
N ILE A 168 -1.16 -3.22 20.51
CA ILE A 168 -0.17 -3.30 21.58
C ILE A 168 0.29 -1.88 21.96
N ALA A 169 0.34 -1.62 23.27
CA ALA A 169 0.89 -0.38 23.82
C ALA A 169 2.41 -0.49 24.01
N ASN A 170 3.10 0.64 24.15
CA ASN A 170 4.57 0.69 24.20
C ASN A 170 5.18 -0.08 25.39
N ASN A 171 4.39 -0.36 26.43
CA ASN A 171 4.81 -1.19 27.56
C ASN A 171 4.65 -2.72 27.32
N GLY A 172 4.20 -3.14 26.13
CA GLY A 172 3.95 -4.54 25.76
C GLY A 172 2.57 -5.08 26.17
N SER A 173 1.72 -4.27 26.80
CA SER A 173 0.34 -4.69 27.13
C SER A 173 -0.62 -4.45 25.97
N LEU A 174 -1.75 -5.15 25.95
CA LEU A 174 -2.85 -4.80 25.05
C LEU A 174 -3.37 -3.40 25.39
N ARG A 175 -3.52 -2.56 24.36
CA ARG A 175 -4.04 -1.21 24.47
C ARG A 175 -5.49 -1.25 24.94
N LYS A 176 -5.83 -0.40 25.92
CA LYS A 176 -7.19 -0.26 26.45
C LYS A 176 -8.08 0.49 25.45
N THR A 177 -8.66 -0.25 24.50
CA THR A 177 -9.57 0.25 23.47
C THR A 177 -11.03 -0.06 23.83
N ILE A 178 -12.00 0.49 23.08
CA ILE A 178 -13.41 0.07 23.18
C ILE A 178 -13.55 -1.44 22.92
N TRP A 179 -12.75 -1.98 21.98
CA TRP A 179 -12.78 -3.39 21.61
C TRP A 179 -12.27 -4.29 22.74
N LEU A 180 -11.10 -3.97 23.32
CA LEU A 180 -10.56 -4.75 24.43
C LEU A 180 -11.45 -4.70 25.67
N GLN A 181 -11.97 -3.51 26.01
CA GLN A 181 -12.78 -3.32 27.21
C GLN A 181 -14.18 -3.93 27.07
N GLY A 182 -14.78 -3.85 25.88
CA GLY A 182 -16.14 -4.32 25.64
C GLY A 182 -16.25 -5.78 25.21
N ILE A 183 -15.24 -6.31 24.50
CA ILE A 183 -15.25 -7.69 23.99
C ILE A 183 -14.33 -8.59 24.81
N GLY A 184 -13.10 -8.13 25.08
CA GLY A 184 -12.00 -8.96 25.55
C GLY A 184 -10.94 -9.17 24.45
N PRO A 185 -9.75 -9.73 24.77
CA PRO A 185 -8.62 -9.85 23.84
C PRO A 185 -8.92 -10.64 22.56
N GLU A 186 -9.92 -11.52 22.60
CA GLU A 186 -10.37 -12.35 21.46
C GLU A 186 -10.89 -11.55 20.26
N TYR A 187 -11.18 -10.24 20.42
CA TYR A 187 -11.59 -9.40 19.29
C TYR A 187 -10.56 -9.40 18.16
N ILE A 188 -9.27 -9.56 18.49
CA ILE A 188 -8.17 -9.62 17.50
C ILE A 188 -8.35 -10.87 16.66
N GLU A 189 -8.39 -12.04 17.29
CA GLU A 189 -8.56 -13.32 16.60
C GLU A 189 -9.86 -13.36 15.77
N MET A 190 -10.97 -12.89 16.34
CA MET A 190 -12.26 -12.80 15.64
C MET A 190 -12.16 -11.93 14.39
N ALA A 191 -11.49 -10.78 14.46
CA ALA A 191 -11.32 -9.88 13.32
C ALA A 191 -10.57 -10.55 12.16
N PHE A 192 -9.49 -11.28 12.45
CA PHE A 192 -8.74 -12.04 11.44
C PHE A 192 -9.58 -13.16 10.83
N ARG A 193 -10.33 -13.92 11.65
CA ARG A 193 -11.24 -14.97 11.16
C ARG A 193 -12.28 -14.39 10.20
N TRP A 194 -12.98 -13.32 10.59
CA TRP A 194 -14.01 -12.70 9.75
C TRP A 194 -13.43 -12.07 8.47
N ALA A 195 -12.24 -11.46 8.54
CA ALA A 195 -11.57 -10.94 7.36
C ALA A 195 -11.22 -12.06 6.37
N HIS A 196 -10.70 -13.19 6.86
CA HIS A 196 -10.38 -14.35 6.03
C HIS A 196 -11.65 -14.98 5.43
N GLU A 197 -12.72 -15.11 6.21
CA GLU A 197 -14.00 -15.63 5.73
C GLU A 197 -14.60 -14.76 4.62
N ALA A 198 -14.47 -13.43 4.74
CA ALA A 198 -14.98 -12.47 3.75
C ALA A 198 -14.14 -12.42 2.46
N ASP A 199 -12.81 -12.51 2.56
CA ASP A 199 -11.91 -12.63 1.42
C ASP A 199 -10.72 -13.57 1.70
N PRO A 200 -10.82 -14.86 1.36
CA PRO A 200 -9.74 -15.82 1.59
C PRO A 200 -8.47 -15.58 0.76
N GLN A 201 -8.52 -14.69 -0.23
CA GLN A 201 -7.38 -14.40 -1.11
C GLN A 201 -6.55 -13.20 -0.64
N ALA A 202 -7.09 -12.36 0.24
CA ALA A 202 -6.35 -11.24 0.79
C ALA A 202 -5.32 -11.72 1.83
N THR A 203 -4.12 -11.16 1.80
CA THR A 203 -3.14 -11.39 2.87
C THR A 203 -3.50 -10.53 4.07
N LEU A 204 -3.51 -11.09 5.27
CA LEU A 204 -3.98 -10.41 6.48
C LEU A 204 -2.79 -10.05 7.36
N PHE A 205 -2.68 -8.77 7.71
CA PHE A 205 -1.59 -8.21 8.51
C PHE A 205 -2.09 -7.70 9.87
N TYR A 206 -1.25 -7.88 10.87
CA TYR A 206 -1.22 -7.04 12.06
C TYR A 206 -0.21 -5.92 11.81
N ASN A 207 -0.60 -4.67 12.04
CA ASN A 207 0.27 -3.51 11.83
C ASN A 207 0.44 -2.71 13.13
N ASP A 208 1.66 -2.23 13.37
CA ASP A 208 1.99 -1.40 14.54
C ASP A 208 3.25 -0.57 14.25
N HIS A 209 3.41 0.51 15.00
CA HIS A 209 4.60 1.37 14.98
C HIS A 209 5.51 1.09 16.19
N GLU A 210 6.74 1.60 16.20
CA GLU A 210 7.65 1.53 17.36
C GLU A 210 7.91 0.10 17.85
N ALA A 211 7.94 -0.84 16.91
CA ALA A 211 8.16 -2.27 17.13
C ALA A 211 9.26 -2.85 16.23
N GLU A 212 9.99 -1.98 15.53
CA GLU A 212 11.10 -2.32 14.65
C GLU A 212 12.35 -2.70 15.46
N GLU A 213 12.49 -2.14 16.67
CA GLU A 213 13.54 -2.47 17.63
C GLU A 213 13.13 -3.60 18.57
N LEU A 214 14.12 -4.32 19.10
CA LEU A 214 13.89 -5.34 20.12
C LEU A 214 13.48 -4.71 21.45
N GLY A 215 12.36 -5.18 22.02
CA GLY A 215 11.87 -4.71 23.31
C GLY A 215 10.48 -5.23 23.62
N LYS A 216 9.90 -4.71 24.70
CA LYS A 216 8.60 -5.19 25.23
C LYS A 216 7.49 -5.19 24.20
N LYS A 217 7.46 -4.19 23.30
CA LYS A 217 6.42 -4.07 22.28
C LYS A 217 6.60 -5.13 21.18
N SER A 218 7.80 -5.27 20.62
CA SER A 218 8.09 -6.29 19.58
C SER A 218 7.99 -7.71 20.13
N ASP A 219 8.40 -7.95 21.38
CA ASP A 219 8.21 -9.24 22.07
C ASP A 219 6.72 -9.59 22.22
N ALA A 220 5.89 -8.62 22.60
CA ALA A 220 4.45 -8.82 22.76
C ALA A 220 3.75 -9.04 21.41
N ILE A 221 4.17 -8.34 20.35
CA ILE A 221 3.67 -8.56 18.99
C ILE A 221 4.07 -9.96 18.51
N TYR A 222 5.33 -10.38 18.72
CA TYR A 222 5.76 -11.73 18.40
C TYR A 222 4.95 -12.80 19.14
N ALA A 223 4.69 -12.60 20.43
CA ALA A 223 3.87 -13.51 21.23
C ALA A 223 2.39 -13.53 20.79
N LEU A 224 1.87 -12.43 20.25
CA LEU A 224 0.51 -12.35 19.71
C LEU A 224 0.35 -13.17 18.41
N VAL A 225 1.39 -13.21 17.56
CA VAL A 225 1.33 -13.87 16.23
C VAL A 225 1.82 -15.31 16.20
N LYS A 226 2.51 -15.77 17.27
CA LYS A 226 3.07 -17.12 17.39
C LYS A 226 2.00 -18.18 17.65
#